data_AF-A0A8X6S858-F1
#
_entry.id   AF-A0A8X6S858-F1
#
_cell.length_a   1.000
_cell.length_b   1.000
_cell.length_c   1.000
_cell.angle_alpha   90.00
_cell.angle_beta   90.00
_cell.angle_gamma   90.00
#
_symmetry.space_group_name_H-M   'P 1'
#
loop_
_entity.id
_entity.type
_entity.pdbx_description
1 polymer ?
#
loop_
_entity_poly.entity_id
_entity_poly.type
_entity_poly.pdbx_seq_one_letter_code
_entity_poly.pdbx_strand_id
1 'polypeptide(L)'
;MVLKANDRRTSCPCHDEFRGPRSDYVRQVALATTTTIIIEYFHKKYLHVATVSLLNHIREKFWPLNGRSMCRKIVYKCIVCFKAKPIVSTQIMGNLPKERLITDYPFNCSGVDFSGPFFIKNKGQRKGNLFKVYICIFVCFVFKAVHIELVSDLTSQAFIAALKRFMARRGKCAKLFSDNGKNFVGASNEIKKLLEIVRKPDEKLANYLAAEGIEWKFIPARSPYFGGLWEAAIKSCKYHLKRVVNGINLTYEELLTVTVQIEGILNSRPLCPLSNNDDDFQVLTPAHFLINRSLNSLEEPNLTKCKESNLKKWQKITKIVQLMWKF
;
A
#
# COMPACT_ATOMS: atom_id res chain seq x y z
N MET A 1 63.33 -4.71 -18.18
CA MET A 1 63.59 -3.73 -19.26
C MET A 1 62.26 -3.57 -19.99
N VAL A 2 61.44 -2.55 -19.74
CA VAL A 2 61.64 -1.15 -20.11
C VAL A 2 61.00 -0.23 -19.07
N LEU A 3 61.81 0.73 -18.60
CA LEU A 3 61.37 1.92 -17.87
C LEU A 3 60.70 2.89 -18.84
N LYS A 4 59.61 3.56 -18.43
CA LYS A 4 59.34 4.93 -18.87
C LYS A 4 58.54 5.67 -17.80
N ALA A 5 59.25 6.59 -17.15
CA ALA A 5 58.67 7.75 -16.52
C ALA A 5 58.27 8.75 -17.63
N ASN A 6 57.12 9.39 -17.49
CA ASN A 6 57.12 10.84 -17.71
C ASN A 6 55.97 11.50 -16.94
N ASP A 7 56.40 12.46 -16.15
CA ASP A 7 55.63 13.44 -15.42
C ASP A 7 54.86 14.35 -16.39
N ARG A 8 53.65 14.74 -16.00
CA ARG A 8 53.14 16.10 -16.13
C ARG A 8 51.88 16.24 -15.29
N ARG A 9 52.10 16.64 -14.03
CA ARG A 9 51.09 17.24 -13.16
C ARG A 9 50.85 18.67 -13.61
N THR A 10 49.61 19.00 -13.90
CA THR A 10 49.10 20.36 -13.70
C THR A 10 48.99 20.61 -12.20
N SER A 11 49.57 21.72 -11.79
CA SER A 11 49.74 22.28 -10.46
C SER A 11 48.45 22.36 -9.62
N CYS A 12 48.54 21.90 -8.37
CA CYS A 12 47.75 22.44 -7.27
C CYS A 12 48.69 22.64 -6.06
N PRO A 13 48.90 23.88 -5.57
CA PRO A 13 49.83 24.19 -4.50
C PRO A 13 49.10 24.22 -3.15
N CYS A 14 48.90 23.06 -2.55
CA CYS A 14 48.54 22.98 -1.12
C CYS A 14 48.75 21.55 -0.62
N HIS A 15 49.44 21.44 0.52
CA HIS A 15 49.74 20.24 1.31
C HIS A 15 50.98 19.43 0.91
N ASP A 16 52.14 20.09 0.94
CA ASP A 16 53.31 19.50 1.61
C ASP A 16 53.15 19.71 3.11
N GLU A 17 52.59 18.72 3.81
CA GLU A 17 52.83 18.45 5.24
C GLU A 17 52.08 17.16 5.61
N PHE A 18 52.70 16.31 6.42
CA PHE A 18 52.41 14.88 6.67
C PHE A 18 53.03 13.87 5.68
N ARG A 19 54.34 13.98 5.44
CA ARG A 19 55.16 12.79 5.14
C ARG A 19 55.60 12.14 6.44
N GLY A 20 54.80 11.19 6.94
CA GLY A 20 55.27 10.20 7.91
C GLY A 20 56.31 9.25 7.27
N PRO A 21 57.10 8.53 8.07
CA PRO A 21 58.21 7.72 7.57
C PRO A 21 57.70 6.68 6.56
N ARG A 22 58.33 6.65 5.38
CA ARG A 22 58.12 5.59 4.39
C ARG A 22 58.63 4.29 4.98
N SER A 23 57.73 3.53 5.58
CA SER A 23 57.99 2.14 5.90
C SER A 23 58.16 1.36 4.60
N ASP A 24 59.38 0.88 4.37
CA ASP A 24 59.75 -0.04 3.30
C ASP A 24 59.02 -1.38 3.46
N TYR A 25 57.74 -1.42 3.13
CA TYR A 25 57.03 -2.67 2.86
C TYR A 25 57.01 -2.88 1.35
N VAL A 26 57.86 -3.80 0.88
CA VAL A 26 57.75 -4.37 -0.46
C VAL A 26 56.38 -5.05 -0.57
N ARG A 27 55.38 -4.32 -1.08
CA ARG A 27 54.02 -4.85 -1.27
C ARG A 27 54.04 -5.82 -2.45
N GLN A 28 53.90 -7.11 -2.16
CA GLN A 28 53.84 -8.15 -3.19
C GLN A 28 52.67 -7.91 -4.15
N VAL A 29 52.96 -7.93 -5.45
CA VAL A 29 51.95 -7.92 -6.52
C VAL A 29 51.46 -9.35 -6.69
N ALA A 30 50.23 -9.63 -6.28
CA ALA A 30 49.63 -10.96 -6.42
C ALA A 30 49.01 -11.15 -7.82
N LEU A 31 49.20 -12.34 -8.41
CA LEU A 31 48.53 -12.77 -9.64
C LEU A 31 46.99 -12.80 -9.45
N ALA A 32 46.22 -12.70 -10.54
CA ALA A 32 44.77 -12.47 -10.50
C ALA A 32 43.98 -13.56 -9.74
N THR A 33 44.38 -14.83 -9.84
CA THR A 33 43.76 -15.97 -9.13
C THR A 33 44.08 -15.94 -7.64
N THR A 34 45.35 -15.74 -7.26
CA THR A 34 45.77 -15.65 -5.86
C THR A 34 45.14 -14.45 -5.15
N THR A 35 44.98 -13.33 -5.87
CA THR A 35 44.34 -12.12 -5.35
C THR A 35 42.88 -12.37 -4.94
N THR A 36 42.14 -13.17 -5.71
CA THR A 36 40.73 -13.47 -5.42
C THR A 36 40.60 -14.25 -4.11
N ILE A 37 41.44 -15.28 -3.91
CA ILE A 37 41.47 -16.11 -2.70
C ILE A 37 41.82 -15.28 -1.46
N ILE A 38 42.82 -14.39 -1.58
CA ILE A 38 43.23 -13.51 -0.49
C ILE A 38 42.07 -12.59 -0.07
N ILE A 39 41.38 -11.97 -1.03
CA ILE A 39 40.26 -11.07 -0.74
C ILE A 39 39.08 -11.83 -0.12
N GLU A 40 38.77 -13.03 -0.60
CA GLU A 40 37.74 -13.89 0.00
C GLU A 40 38.07 -14.30 1.44
N TYR A 41 39.33 -14.65 1.70
CA TYR A 41 39.81 -14.97 3.04
C TYR A 41 39.59 -13.79 4.00
N PHE A 42 40.05 -12.58 3.62
CA PHE A 42 39.89 -11.40 4.47
C PHE A 42 38.43 -10.97 4.62
N HIS A 43 37.60 -11.14 3.59
CA HIS A 43 36.16 -10.87 3.67
C HIS A 43 35.48 -11.75 4.71
N LYS A 44 35.83 -13.05 4.78
CA LYS A 44 35.29 -13.98 5.79
C LYS A 44 35.92 -13.75 7.17
N LYS A 45 37.23 -13.53 7.24
CA LYS A 45 37.98 -13.30 8.49
C LYS A 45 37.45 -12.09 9.26
N TYR A 46 37.11 -11.01 8.56
CA TYR A 46 36.53 -9.80 9.16
C TYR A 46 34.99 -9.80 9.10
N LEU A 47 34.37 -10.97 9.20
CA LEU A 47 32.91 -11.12 9.38
C LEU A 47 32.07 -10.38 8.32
N HIS A 48 32.36 -10.62 7.04
CA HIS A 48 31.61 -10.07 5.91
C HIS A 48 31.64 -8.55 5.79
N VAL A 49 32.76 -7.95 6.17
CA VAL A 49 32.98 -6.50 6.12
C VAL A 49 32.72 -5.90 4.73
N ALA A 50 32.17 -4.68 4.71
CA ALA A 50 31.83 -3.93 3.50
C ALA A 50 33.05 -3.66 2.61
N THR A 51 32.81 -3.51 1.30
CA THR A 51 33.84 -3.39 0.25
C THR A 51 34.95 -2.38 0.54
N VAL A 52 34.63 -1.21 1.08
CA VAL A 52 35.61 -0.14 1.30
C VAL A 52 36.56 -0.52 2.44
N SER A 53 36.02 -0.99 3.56
CA SER A 53 36.81 -1.44 4.70
C SER A 53 37.59 -2.72 4.39
N LEU A 54 37.02 -3.63 3.60
CA LEU A 54 37.71 -4.82 3.09
C LEU A 54 38.99 -4.43 2.33
N LEU A 55 38.86 -3.49 1.39
CA LEU A 55 39.99 -3.00 0.59
C LEU A 55 41.07 -2.34 1.46
N ASN A 56 40.68 -1.62 2.52
CA ASN A 56 41.62 -1.01 3.44
C ASN A 56 42.43 -2.06 4.21
N HIS A 57 41.78 -3.08 4.78
CA HIS A 57 42.48 -4.17 5.48
C HIS A 57 43.42 -4.96 4.58
N ILE A 58 43.05 -5.14 3.31
CA ILE A 58 43.94 -5.80 2.34
C ILE A 58 45.15 -4.93 2.03
N ARG A 59 44.97 -3.60 1.87
CA ARG A 59 46.03 -2.64 1.55
C ARG A 59 47.08 -2.45 2.63
N GLU A 60 46.79 -2.83 3.86
CA GLU A 60 47.78 -2.91 4.95
C GLU A 60 48.86 -3.95 4.65
N LYS A 61 48.56 -5.01 3.89
CA LYS A 61 49.46 -6.15 3.67
C LYS A 61 49.79 -6.42 2.20
N PHE A 62 48.89 -6.12 1.28
CA PHE A 62 49.00 -6.44 -0.15
C PHE A 62 48.51 -5.29 -1.02
N TRP A 63 49.04 -5.15 -2.24
CA TRP A 63 48.57 -4.14 -3.20
C TRP A 63 47.85 -4.78 -4.41
N PRO A 64 46.54 -5.09 -4.29
CA PRO A 64 45.80 -5.76 -5.36
C PRO A 64 45.54 -4.83 -6.54
N LEU A 65 45.92 -5.26 -7.74
CA LEU A 65 45.54 -4.60 -9.00
C LEU A 65 44.01 -4.70 -9.17
N ASN A 66 43.35 -3.58 -9.49
CA ASN A 66 41.89 -3.47 -9.54
C ASN A 66 41.16 -3.87 -8.23
N GLY A 67 41.83 -3.76 -7.07
CA GLY A 67 41.33 -4.24 -5.78
C GLY A 67 39.91 -3.78 -5.42
N ARG A 68 39.53 -2.54 -5.75
CA ARG A 68 38.17 -2.02 -5.49
C ARG A 68 37.10 -2.79 -6.27
N SER A 69 37.36 -3.08 -7.54
CA SER A 69 36.43 -3.84 -8.40
C SER A 69 36.34 -5.29 -7.93
N MET A 70 37.48 -5.89 -7.59
CA MET A 70 37.56 -7.27 -7.11
C MET A 70 36.85 -7.45 -5.76
N CYS A 71 37.05 -6.53 -4.81
CA CYS A 71 36.34 -6.52 -3.53
C CYS A 71 34.82 -6.34 -3.72
N ARG A 72 34.38 -5.48 -4.67
CA ARG A 72 32.95 -5.34 -4.99
C ARG A 72 32.38 -6.64 -5.50
N LYS A 73 33.07 -7.29 -6.44
CA LYS A 73 32.65 -8.57 -7.04
C LYS A 73 32.51 -9.67 -5.99
N ILE A 74 33.48 -9.78 -5.06
CA ILE A 74 33.47 -10.79 -4.00
C ILE A 74 32.35 -10.54 -2.98
N VAL A 75 32.17 -9.29 -2.52
CA VAL A 75 31.06 -8.94 -1.61
C VAL A 75 29.70 -9.15 -2.29
N TYR A 76 29.57 -8.81 -3.57
CA TYR A 76 28.33 -9.00 -4.34
C TYR A 76 27.99 -10.48 -4.55
N LYS A 77 28.98 -11.34 -4.80
CA LYS A 77 28.78 -12.79 -4.94
C LYS A 77 28.61 -13.52 -3.60
N CYS A 78 28.83 -12.85 -2.47
CA CYS A 78 28.72 -13.47 -1.17
C CYS A 78 27.25 -13.72 -0.80
N ILE A 79 26.86 -14.99 -0.66
CA ILE A 79 25.49 -15.40 -0.30
C ILE A 79 25.07 -14.82 1.06
N VAL A 80 26.00 -14.74 2.04
CA VAL A 80 25.72 -14.20 3.38
C VAL A 80 25.41 -12.70 3.29
N CYS A 81 26.21 -11.92 2.56
CA CYS A 81 25.95 -10.50 2.33
C CYS A 81 24.67 -10.26 1.51
N PHE A 82 24.41 -11.10 0.51
CA PHE A 82 23.20 -11.02 -0.31
C PHE A 82 21.94 -11.24 0.54
N LYS A 83 21.93 -12.26 1.41
CA LYS A 83 20.82 -12.52 2.34
C LYS A 83 20.64 -11.39 3.37
N ALA A 84 21.73 -10.78 3.83
CA ALA A 84 21.69 -9.68 4.80
C ALA A 84 21.22 -8.35 4.17
N LYS A 85 21.31 -8.18 2.85
CA LYS A 85 20.92 -6.97 2.14
C LYS A 85 20.15 -7.31 0.84
N PRO A 86 18.88 -7.76 0.94
CA PRO A 86 18.09 -8.11 -0.23
C PRO A 86 17.84 -6.87 -1.11
N ILE A 87 18.17 -6.98 -2.39
CA ILE A 87 17.81 -5.99 -3.40
C ILE A 87 16.35 -6.24 -3.76
N VAL A 88 15.44 -5.36 -3.31
CA VAL A 88 14.04 -5.41 -3.71
C VAL A 88 13.96 -5.04 -5.19
N SER A 89 13.44 -5.93 -6.04
CA SER A 89 13.27 -5.64 -7.46
C SER A 89 12.35 -4.44 -7.65
N THR A 90 12.73 -3.51 -8.52
CA THR A 90 11.84 -2.45 -8.99
C THR A 90 10.63 -3.08 -9.67
N GLN A 91 9.42 -2.76 -9.21
CA GLN A 91 8.20 -3.19 -9.87
C GLN A 91 8.14 -2.55 -11.26
N ILE A 92 8.03 -3.36 -12.32
CA ILE A 92 7.69 -2.87 -13.66
C ILE A 92 6.21 -2.45 -13.59
N MET A 93 5.93 -1.16 -13.78
CA MET A 93 4.56 -0.65 -13.85
C MET A 93 3.89 -1.25 -15.08
N GLY A 94 2.91 -2.13 -14.88
CA GLY A 94 2.09 -2.64 -15.97
C GLY A 94 1.19 -1.56 -16.58
N ASN A 95 0.70 -1.82 -17.80
CA ASN A 95 -0.28 -0.94 -18.43
C ASN A 95 -1.51 -0.73 -17.53
N LEU A 96 -1.96 0.52 -17.43
CA LEU A 96 -3.16 0.84 -16.67
C LEU A 96 -4.39 0.16 -17.31
N PRO A 97 -5.28 -0.47 -16.53
CA PRO A 97 -6.51 -1.05 -17.06
C PRO A 97 -7.32 0.01 -17.83
N LYS A 98 -7.92 -0.35 -18.97
CA LYS A 98 -8.74 0.57 -19.78
C LYS A 98 -9.88 1.17 -18.96
N GLU A 99 -10.40 0.41 -18.00
CA GLU A 99 -11.43 0.82 -17.05
C GLU A 99 -11.04 2.03 -16.17
N ARG A 100 -9.74 2.38 -16.09
CA ARG A 100 -9.28 3.63 -15.44
C ARG A 100 -9.36 4.85 -16.36
N LEU A 101 -9.21 4.65 -17.66
CA LEU A 101 -9.02 5.73 -18.62
C LEU A 101 -10.33 6.28 -19.17
N ILE A 102 -11.42 5.52 -19.04
CA ILE A 102 -12.75 5.94 -19.41
C ILE A 102 -13.36 6.66 -18.21
N THR A 103 -13.43 7.98 -18.29
CA THR A 103 -14.11 8.81 -17.30
C THR A 103 -15.61 8.62 -17.44
N ASP A 104 -16.25 8.20 -16.35
CA ASP A 104 -17.69 8.06 -16.23
C ASP A 104 -18.09 8.48 -14.80
N TYR A 105 -19.37 8.39 -14.44
CA TYR A 105 -19.84 8.71 -13.10
C TYR A 105 -19.14 7.85 -12.02
N PRO A 106 -19.01 8.37 -10.78
CA PRO A 106 -18.33 7.66 -9.71
C PRO A 106 -18.94 6.28 -9.48
N PHE A 107 -18.06 5.31 -9.19
CA PHE A 107 -18.42 3.92 -8.96
C PHE A 107 -18.98 3.13 -10.16
N ASN A 108 -19.02 3.69 -11.38
CA ASN A 108 -19.43 2.90 -12.55
C ASN A 108 -18.58 1.62 -12.74
N CYS A 109 -17.27 1.73 -12.53
CA CYS A 109 -16.36 0.61 -12.35
C CYS A 109 -15.85 0.57 -10.91
N SER A 110 -16.17 -0.51 -10.18
CA SER A 110 -15.87 -0.64 -8.75
C SER A 110 -15.20 -1.97 -8.42
N GLY A 111 -14.28 -1.96 -7.47
CA GLY A 111 -13.75 -3.14 -6.81
C GLY A 111 -14.35 -3.32 -5.43
N VAL A 112 -14.50 -4.57 -4.99
CA VAL A 112 -15.05 -4.89 -3.68
C VAL A 112 -14.21 -5.92 -2.93
N ASP A 113 -14.08 -5.72 -1.62
CA ASP A 113 -13.36 -6.62 -0.71
C ASP A 113 -13.99 -6.56 0.70
N PHE A 114 -13.79 -7.61 1.48
CA PHE A 114 -14.16 -7.66 2.89
C PHE A 114 -12.96 -7.41 3.81
N SER A 115 -13.22 -6.74 4.92
CA SER A 115 -12.30 -6.54 6.03
C SER A 115 -12.90 -7.08 7.33
N GLY A 116 -12.07 -7.72 8.15
CA GLY A 116 -12.49 -8.29 9.43
C GLY A 116 -11.85 -9.65 9.68
N PRO A 117 -12.36 -10.40 10.67
CA PRO A 117 -13.50 -10.03 11.52
C PRO A 117 -13.19 -8.88 12.48
N PHE A 118 -14.20 -8.07 12.79
CA PHE A 118 -14.23 -7.14 13.93
C PHE A 118 -15.22 -7.64 14.97
N PHE A 119 -15.07 -7.20 16.21
CA PHE A 119 -15.89 -7.66 17.33
C PHE A 119 -16.70 -6.49 17.89
N ILE A 120 -18.03 -6.67 17.94
CA ILE A 120 -18.95 -5.71 18.56
C ILE A 120 -19.58 -6.27 19.82
N LYS A 121 -19.97 -5.38 20.73
CA LYS A 121 -20.77 -5.69 21.92
C LYS A 121 -22.23 -5.33 21.71
N ASN A 122 -23.14 -6.04 22.37
CA ASN A 122 -24.54 -5.63 22.41
C ASN A 122 -24.75 -4.38 23.26
N LYS A 123 -25.72 -3.56 22.84
CA LYS A 123 -26.14 -2.37 23.57
C LYS A 123 -26.69 -2.81 24.94
N GLY A 124 -26.13 -2.25 26.02
CA GLY A 124 -26.55 -2.55 27.39
C GLY A 124 -25.76 -3.65 28.11
N GLN A 125 -24.91 -4.42 27.41
CA GLN A 125 -24.07 -5.43 28.07
C GLN A 125 -22.68 -4.87 28.41
N ARG A 126 -22.36 -4.83 29.72
CA ARG A 126 -21.02 -4.45 30.23
C ARG A 126 -20.02 -5.60 30.11
N LYS A 127 -20.48 -6.84 30.31
CA LYS A 127 -19.78 -8.10 30.04
C LYS A 127 -20.75 -8.97 29.25
N GLY A 128 -20.30 -9.54 28.13
CA GLY A 128 -21.14 -10.34 27.25
C GLY A 128 -20.35 -10.86 26.06
N ASN A 129 -20.93 -11.81 25.34
CA ASN A 129 -20.32 -12.37 24.14
C ASN A 129 -20.16 -11.29 23.08
N LEU A 130 -19.00 -11.29 22.43
CA LEU A 130 -18.72 -10.42 21.31
C LEU A 130 -19.23 -11.07 20.03
N PHE A 131 -19.88 -10.28 19.19
CA PHE A 131 -20.37 -10.73 17.89
C PHE A 131 -19.39 -10.33 16.80
N LYS A 132 -19.12 -11.26 15.89
CA LYS A 132 -18.31 -10.98 14.71
C LYS A 132 -19.13 -10.13 13.74
N VAL A 133 -18.50 -9.10 13.22
CA VAL A 133 -18.99 -8.31 12.09
C VAL A 133 -17.87 -8.10 11.10
N TYR A 134 -18.27 -7.77 9.87
CA TYR A 134 -17.38 -7.59 8.75
C TYR A 134 -17.69 -6.26 8.08
N ILE A 135 -16.70 -5.71 7.39
CA ILE A 135 -16.83 -4.45 6.68
C ILE A 135 -16.63 -4.74 5.20
N CYS A 136 -17.62 -4.41 4.39
CA CYS A 136 -17.55 -4.48 2.93
C CYS A 136 -17.08 -3.13 2.40
N ILE A 137 -16.01 -3.13 1.61
CA ILE A 137 -15.35 -1.94 1.10
C ILE A 137 -15.48 -1.93 -0.41
N PHE A 138 -16.14 -0.91 -0.95
CA PHE A 138 -16.22 -0.63 -2.37
C PHE A 138 -15.25 0.50 -2.73
N VAL A 139 -14.51 0.35 -3.82
CA VAL A 139 -13.59 1.37 -4.32
C VAL A 139 -13.83 1.64 -5.79
N CYS A 140 -14.07 2.92 -6.13
CA CYS A 140 -14.18 3.38 -7.50
C CYS A 140 -12.83 3.34 -8.21
N PHE A 141 -12.77 2.79 -9.43
CA PHE A 141 -11.53 2.66 -10.18
C PHE A 141 -11.03 3.99 -10.77
N VAL A 142 -11.96 4.88 -11.14
CA VAL A 142 -11.69 6.16 -11.78
C VAL A 142 -11.21 7.18 -10.74
N PHE A 143 -12.06 7.49 -9.76
CA PHE A 143 -11.81 8.56 -8.79
C PHE A 143 -11.18 8.09 -7.48
N LYS A 144 -10.95 6.78 -7.32
CA LYS A 144 -10.43 6.17 -6.08
C LYS A 144 -11.33 6.41 -4.86
N ALA A 145 -12.58 6.86 -5.07
CA ALA A 145 -13.57 7.06 -4.01
C ALA A 145 -13.84 5.73 -3.29
N VAL A 146 -14.02 5.80 -1.98
CA VAL A 146 -14.28 4.64 -1.12
C VAL A 146 -15.71 4.73 -0.61
N HIS A 147 -16.39 3.58 -0.54
CA HIS A 147 -17.66 3.42 0.15
C HIS A 147 -17.61 2.22 1.08
N ILE A 148 -18.10 2.36 2.30
CA ILE A 148 -17.94 1.39 3.38
C ILE A 148 -19.32 0.97 3.91
N GLU A 149 -19.56 -0.34 3.94
CA GLU A 149 -20.77 -0.96 4.47
C GLU A 149 -20.45 -1.90 5.63
N LEU A 150 -21.17 -1.77 6.75
CA LEU A 150 -21.08 -2.71 7.85
C LEU A 150 -21.99 -3.92 7.56
N VAL A 151 -21.49 -5.13 7.80
CA VAL A 151 -22.15 -6.40 7.48
C VAL A 151 -22.05 -7.35 8.67
N SER A 152 -23.11 -8.09 8.95
CA SER A 152 -23.18 -9.04 10.07
C SER A 152 -22.31 -10.29 9.86
N ASP A 153 -22.10 -10.71 8.63
CA ASP A 153 -21.59 -12.03 8.28
C ASP A 153 -20.96 -12.05 6.87
N LEU A 154 -20.17 -13.09 6.58
CA LEU A 154 -19.53 -13.30 5.27
C LEU A 154 -20.37 -14.23 4.36
N THR A 155 -21.69 -14.06 4.35
CA THR A 155 -22.56 -14.83 3.45
C THR A 155 -22.86 -14.05 2.17
N SER A 156 -23.29 -14.76 1.13
CA SER A 156 -23.75 -14.16 -0.14
C SER A 156 -24.94 -13.21 0.08
N GLN A 157 -25.88 -13.60 0.95
CA GLN A 157 -27.08 -12.79 1.27
C GLN A 157 -26.70 -11.47 1.92
N ALA A 158 -25.79 -11.51 2.90
CA ALA A 158 -25.32 -10.32 3.58
C ALA A 158 -24.54 -9.38 2.65
N PHE A 159 -23.75 -9.96 1.74
CA PHE A 159 -23.11 -9.20 0.68
C PHE A 159 -24.13 -8.55 -0.27
N ILE A 160 -25.15 -9.28 -0.74
CA ILE A 160 -26.19 -8.71 -1.63
C ILE A 160 -26.91 -7.54 -0.96
N ALA A 161 -27.20 -7.66 0.34
CA ALA A 161 -27.78 -6.56 1.10
C ALA A 161 -26.84 -5.34 1.13
N ALA A 162 -25.53 -5.54 1.31
CA ALA A 162 -24.54 -4.47 1.23
C ALA A 162 -24.45 -3.85 -0.18
N LEU A 163 -24.46 -4.68 -1.22
CA LEU A 163 -24.46 -4.23 -2.62
C LEU A 163 -25.69 -3.37 -2.94
N LYS A 164 -26.88 -3.77 -2.48
CA LYS A 164 -28.10 -2.97 -2.64
C LYS A 164 -28.01 -1.62 -1.94
N ARG A 165 -27.47 -1.56 -0.71
CA ARG A 165 -27.26 -0.29 0.01
C ARG A 165 -26.26 0.60 -0.71
N PHE A 166 -25.16 0.04 -1.18
CA PHE A 166 -24.17 0.75 -2.00
C PHE A 166 -24.80 1.35 -3.26
N MET A 167 -25.54 0.55 -4.04
CA MET A 167 -26.17 1.02 -5.27
C MET A 167 -27.26 2.06 -5.02
N ALA A 168 -28.02 1.91 -3.94
CA ALA A 168 -29.02 2.91 -3.56
C ALA A 168 -28.39 4.27 -3.19
N ARG A 169 -27.14 4.28 -2.70
CA ARG A 169 -26.43 5.51 -2.32
C ARG A 169 -25.57 6.10 -3.43
N ARG A 170 -24.95 5.24 -4.25
CA ARG A 170 -23.90 5.63 -5.22
C ARG A 170 -24.33 5.47 -6.68
N GLY A 171 -25.51 4.89 -6.91
CA GLY A 171 -25.94 4.45 -8.22
C GLY A 171 -25.42 3.06 -8.55
N LYS A 172 -26.00 2.49 -9.59
CA LYS A 172 -25.65 1.16 -10.09
C LYS A 172 -24.31 1.19 -10.81
N CYS A 173 -23.45 0.22 -10.52
CA CYS A 173 -22.21 0.03 -11.27
C CYS A 173 -22.46 -0.81 -12.53
N ALA A 174 -21.82 -0.46 -13.65
CA ALA A 174 -21.77 -1.32 -14.82
C ALA A 174 -20.80 -2.49 -14.62
N LYS A 175 -19.69 -2.28 -13.89
CA LYS A 175 -18.66 -3.30 -13.67
C LYS A 175 -18.30 -3.44 -12.19
N LEU A 176 -18.29 -4.68 -11.70
CA LEU A 176 -17.89 -5.01 -10.33
C LEU A 176 -16.77 -6.05 -10.33
N PHE A 177 -15.68 -5.74 -9.64
CA PHE A 177 -14.49 -6.60 -9.52
C PHE A 177 -14.37 -7.15 -8.10
N SER A 178 -14.16 -8.46 -7.94
CA SER A 178 -13.93 -9.09 -6.64
C SER A 178 -12.87 -10.19 -6.71
N ASP A 179 -12.41 -10.67 -5.55
CA ASP A 179 -11.70 -11.94 -5.46
C ASP A 179 -12.65 -13.14 -5.61
N ASN A 180 -12.08 -14.35 -5.64
CA ASN A 180 -12.82 -15.62 -5.74
C ASN A 180 -13.40 -16.10 -4.39
N GLY A 181 -13.66 -15.19 -3.44
CA GLY A 181 -14.32 -15.51 -2.18
C GLY A 181 -15.68 -16.18 -2.40
N LYS A 182 -15.99 -17.23 -1.62
CA LYS A 182 -17.22 -18.04 -1.81
C LYS A 182 -18.50 -17.21 -1.72
N ASN A 183 -18.50 -16.20 -0.87
CA ASN A 183 -19.58 -15.22 -0.72
C ASN A 183 -19.79 -14.38 -1.99
N PHE A 184 -18.72 -13.93 -2.65
CA PHE A 184 -18.80 -13.20 -3.91
C PHE A 184 -19.24 -14.11 -5.07
N VAL A 185 -18.70 -15.33 -5.13
CA VAL A 185 -19.11 -16.33 -6.13
C VAL A 185 -20.60 -16.66 -5.99
N GLY A 186 -21.06 -16.90 -4.75
CA GLY A 186 -22.47 -17.16 -4.48
C GLY A 186 -23.36 -15.97 -4.85
N ALA A 187 -22.98 -14.75 -4.47
CA ALA A 187 -23.73 -13.54 -4.81
C ALA A 187 -23.79 -13.29 -6.33
N SER A 188 -22.69 -13.49 -7.05
CA SER A 188 -22.65 -13.38 -8.51
C SER A 188 -23.63 -14.35 -9.17
N ASN A 189 -23.68 -15.60 -8.68
CA ASN A 189 -24.62 -16.60 -9.18
C ASN A 189 -26.09 -16.23 -8.88
N GLU A 190 -26.40 -15.71 -7.69
CA GLU A 190 -27.75 -15.26 -7.36
C GLU A 190 -28.20 -14.08 -8.24
N ILE A 191 -27.32 -13.10 -8.47
CA ILE A 191 -27.61 -11.96 -9.34
C ILE A 191 -27.83 -12.41 -10.79
N LYS A 192 -27.02 -13.34 -11.30
CA LYS A 192 -27.21 -13.93 -12.64
C LYS A 192 -28.56 -14.62 -12.77
N LYS A 193 -28.97 -15.42 -11.78
CA LYS A 193 -30.29 -16.07 -11.76
C LYS A 193 -31.45 -15.06 -11.77
N LEU A 194 -31.34 -13.96 -11.02
CA LEU A 194 -32.35 -12.90 -11.03
C LEU A 194 -32.45 -12.25 -12.42
N LEU A 195 -31.32 -11.96 -13.06
CA LEU A 195 -31.30 -11.42 -14.42
C LEU A 195 -31.92 -12.39 -15.43
N GLU A 196 -31.71 -13.69 -15.30
CA GLU A 196 -32.33 -14.71 -16.17
C GLU A 196 -33.86 -14.75 -16.05
N ILE A 197 -34.40 -14.62 -14.84
CA ILE A 197 -35.87 -14.55 -14.61
C ILE A 197 -36.44 -13.27 -15.25
N VAL A 198 -35.73 -12.15 -15.07
CA VAL A 198 -36.12 -10.82 -15.57
C VAL A 198 -35.97 -10.71 -17.10
N ARG A 199 -35.22 -11.60 -17.76
CA ARG A 199 -35.07 -11.67 -19.23
C ARG A 199 -36.24 -12.36 -19.95
N LYS A 200 -37.24 -12.88 -19.22
CA LYS A 200 -38.48 -13.46 -19.80
C LYS A 200 -39.67 -12.49 -19.98
N PRO A 201 -39.49 -11.22 -20.38
CA PRO A 201 -40.54 -10.45 -21.08
C PRO A 201 -40.05 -10.00 -22.47
N ASP A 202 -40.93 -9.37 -23.26
CA ASP A 202 -40.73 -8.88 -24.64
C ASP A 202 -39.28 -8.53 -25.04
N GLU A 203 -38.86 -8.91 -26.26
CA GLU A 203 -37.48 -8.76 -26.77
C GLU A 203 -36.89 -7.34 -26.59
N LYS A 204 -37.70 -6.29 -26.70
CA LYS A 204 -37.25 -4.90 -26.47
C LYS A 204 -36.88 -4.63 -25.01
N LEU A 205 -37.67 -5.15 -24.09
CA LEU A 205 -37.45 -5.02 -22.65
C LEU A 205 -36.30 -5.93 -22.20
N ALA A 206 -36.18 -7.14 -22.77
CA ALA A 206 -35.06 -8.03 -22.53
C ALA A 206 -33.70 -7.41 -22.93
N ASN A 207 -33.63 -6.71 -24.07
CA ASN A 207 -32.41 -6.03 -24.52
C ASN A 207 -32.03 -4.84 -23.63
N TYR A 208 -33.01 -4.03 -23.20
CA TYR A 208 -32.80 -2.96 -22.23
C TYR A 208 -32.31 -3.50 -20.87
N LEU A 209 -32.94 -4.56 -20.36
CA LEU A 209 -32.57 -5.21 -19.10
C LEU A 209 -31.23 -5.94 -19.17
N ALA A 210 -30.83 -6.43 -20.35
CA ALA A 210 -29.51 -7.01 -20.59
C ALA A 210 -28.40 -5.94 -20.60
N ALA A 211 -28.66 -4.76 -21.17
CA ALA A 211 -27.76 -3.60 -21.11
C ALA A 211 -27.61 -3.05 -19.68
N GLU A 212 -28.65 -3.21 -18.87
CA GLU A 212 -28.68 -2.91 -17.44
C GLU A 212 -27.99 -3.98 -16.57
N GLY A 213 -27.36 -5.02 -17.12
CA GLY A 213 -26.66 -6.02 -16.29
C GLY A 213 -25.40 -5.47 -15.61
N ILE A 214 -25.08 -5.93 -14.39
CA ILE A 214 -23.77 -5.70 -13.78
C ILE A 214 -22.79 -6.74 -14.36
N GLU A 215 -21.76 -6.30 -15.08
CA GLU A 215 -20.66 -7.16 -15.51
C GLU A 215 -19.75 -7.46 -14.31
N TRP A 216 -19.89 -8.68 -13.76
CA TRP A 216 -19.07 -9.13 -12.65
C TRP A 216 -17.78 -9.81 -13.13
N LYS A 217 -16.63 -9.30 -12.70
CA LYS A 217 -15.31 -9.87 -13.02
C LYS A 217 -14.60 -10.38 -11.77
N PHE A 218 -14.16 -11.62 -11.82
CA PHE A 218 -13.32 -12.21 -10.79
C PHE A 218 -11.85 -12.03 -11.14
N ILE A 219 -11.08 -11.50 -10.19
CA ILE A 219 -9.65 -11.25 -10.40
C ILE A 219 -8.89 -12.58 -10.28
N PRO A 220 -7.99 -12.90 -11.22
CA PRO A 220 -7.16 -14.10 -11.11
C PRO A 220 -6.31 -14.06 -9.84
N ALA A 221 -6.15 -15.20 -9.18
CA ALA A 221 -5.31 -15.29 -7.99
C ALA A 221 -3.89 -14.78 -8.29
N ARG A 222 -3.39 -13.83 -7.49
CA ARG A 222 -2.04 -13.24 -7.60
C ARG A 222 -1.76 -12.47 -8.91
N SER A 223 -2.73 -11.70 -9.43
CA SER A 223 -2.48 -10.83 -10.60
C SER A 223 -2.19 -9.37 -10.19
N PRO A 224 -0.91 -8.96 -10.07
CA PRO A 224 -0.54 -7.58 -9.67
C PRO A 224 -0.95 -6.52 -10.71
N TYR A 225 -1.21 -6.92 -11.96
CA TYR A 225 -1.50 -6.01 -13.09
C TYR A 225 -2.89 -5.37 -13.02
N PHE A 226 -3.91 -6.07 -12.53
CA PHE A 226 -5.25 -5.51 -12.33
C PHE A 226 -5.36 -4.70 -11.02
N GLY A 227 -4.36 -4.84 -10.14
CA GLY A 227 -4.48 -4.66 -8.69
C GLY A 227 -4.03 -3.31 -8.13
N GLY A 228 -2.85 -2.84 -8.52
CA GLY A 228 -1.99 -2.07 -7.60
C GLY A 228 -2.61 -0.84 -6.92
N LEU A 229 -3.54 -0.14 -7.55
CA LEU A 229 -4.07 1.11 -7.01
C LEU A 229 -5.39 0.99 -6.26
N TRP A 230 -6.32 0.12 -6.71
CA TRP A 230 -7.50 -0.18 -5.91
C TRP A 230 -7.12 -1.09 -4.74
N GLU A 231 -6.16 -2.01 -4.94
CA GLU A 231 -5.52 -2.75 -3.86
C GLU A 231 -4.84 -1.80 -2.86
N ALA A 232 -4.18 -0.74 -3.31
CA ALA A 232 -3.61 0.26 -2.41
C ALA A 232 -4.70 1.01 -1.62
N ALA A 233 -5.80 1.41 -2.26
CA ALA A 233 -6.92 2.08 -1.59
C ALA A 233 -7.61 1.15 -0.57
N ILE A 234 -7.86 -0.11 -0.92
CA ILE A 234 -8.41 -1.10 -0.01
C ILE A 234 -7.43 -1.41 1.12
N LYS A 235 -6.14 -1.55 0.83
CA LYS A 235 -5.11 -1.79 1.84
C LYS A 235 -5.00 -0.61 2.82
N SER A 236 -5.06 0.63 2.32
CA SER A 236 -5.11 1.83 3.16
C SER A 236 -6.37 1.85 4.03
N CYS A 237 -7.54 1.57 3.46
CA CYS A 237 -8.78 1.48 4.22
C CYS A 237 -8.71 0.39 5.32
N LYS A 238 -8.28 -0.83 4.97
CA LYS A 238 -8.07 -1.94 5.92
C LYS A 238 -7.07 -1.57 7.01
N TYR A 239 -6.01 -0.85 6.66
CA TYR A 239 -5.00 -0.39 7.61
C TYR A 239 -5.61 0.55 8.65
N HIS A 240 -6.31 1.61 8.22
CA HIS A 240 -6.96 2.54 9.16
C HIS A 240 -8.03 1.84 10.01
N LEU A 241 -8.88 1.01 9.42
CA LEU A 241 -9.89 0.24 10.14
C LEU A 241 -9.27 -0.65 11.22
N LYS A 242 -8.21 -1.41 10.89
CA LYS A 242 -7.53 -2.28 11.85
C LYS A 242 -6.86 -1.49 12.97
N ARG A 243 -6.36 -0.28 12.75
CA ARG A 243 -5.73 0.50 13.82
C ARG A 243 -6.73 1.19 14.73
N VAL A 244 -7.80 1.69 14.16
CA VAL A 244 -8.80 2.50 14.85
C VAL A 244 -9.79 1.63 15.61
N VAL A 245 -10.20 0.50 15.03
CA VAL A 245 -11.29 -0.33 15.56
C VAL A 245 -10.79 -1.56 16.32
N ASN A 246 -9.63 -2.12 15.95
CA ASN A 246 -9.20 -3.40 16.52
C ASN A 246 -8.88 -3.28 18.03
N GLY A 247 -9.40 -4.22 18.81
CA GLY A 247 -9.25 -4.22 20.27
C GLY A 247 -10.21 -3.29 21.02
N ILE A 248 -11.06 -2.51 20.32
CA ILE A 248 -12.08 -1.68 20.95
C ILE A 248 -13.45 -2.36 20.78
N ASN A 249 -14.12 -2.63 21.90
CA ASN A 249 -15.46 -3.21 21.90
C ASN A 249 -16.51 -2.11 21.68
N LEU A 250 -16.83 -1.81 20.42
CA LEU A 250 -17.87 -0.87 20.01
C LEU A 250 -19.23 -1.57 19.88
N THR A 251 -20.33 -0.84 20.04
CA THR A 251 -21.65 -1.31 19.59
C THR A 251 -21.77 -1.22 18.08
N TYR A 252 -22.82 -1.82 17.51
CA TYR A 252 -23.10 -1.71 16.07
C TYR A 252 -23.23 -0.24 15.60
N GLU A 253 -24.00 0.58 16.32
CA GLU A 253 -24.19 2.01 16.01
C GLU A 253 -22.87 2.81 16.14
N GLU A 254 -22.07 2.51 17.18
CA GLU A 254 -20.76 3.14 17.40
C GLU A 254 -19.79 2.80 16.26
N LEU A 255 -19.72 1.53 15.87
CA LEU A 255 -18.87 1.09 14.76
C LEU A 255 -19.33 1.67 13.42
N LEU A 256 -20.64 1.68 13.16
CA LEU A 256 -21.21 2.30 11.95
C LEU A 256 -20.80 3.78 11.83
N THR A 257 -20.84 4.51 12.94
CA THR A 257 -20.43 5.92 12.98
C THR A 257 -18.94 6.06 12.65
N VAL A 258 -18.09 5.24 13.27
CA VAL A 258 -16.64 5.23 13.00
C VAL A 258 -16.35 4.91 11.53
N THR A 259 -17.01 3.90 10.95
CA THR A 259 -16.76 3.52 9.56
C THR A 259 -17.18 4.59 8.56
N VAL A 260 -18.30 5.28 8.81
CA VAL A 260 -18.75 6.41 7.97
C VAL A 260 -17.79 7.61 8.09
N GLN A 261 -17.28 7.91 9.28
CA GLN A 261 -16.28 8.98 9.44
C GLN A 261 -14.95 8.64 8.74
N ILE A 262 -14.52 7.37 8.81
CA ILE A 262 -13.36 6.87 8.06
C ILE A 262 -13.58 7.01 6.55
N GLU A 263 -14.78 6.67 6.04
CA GLU A 263 -15.14 6.88 4.63
C GLU A 263 -14.97 8.35 4.23
N GLY A 264 -15.47 9.28 5.07
CA GLY A 264 -15.32 10.71 4.84
C GLY A 264 -13.86 11.15 4.74
N ILE A 265 -13.03 10.75 5.72
CA ILE A 265 -11.59 11.05 5.75
C ILE A 265 -10.88 10.51 4.51
N LEU A 266 -11.14 9.26 4.13
CA LEU A 266 -10.54 8.66 2.95
C LEU A 266 -10.96 9.41 1.68
N ASN A 267 -12.19 9.91 1.60
CA ASN A 267 -12.67 10.67 0.44
C ASN A 267 -12.26 12.15 0.43
N SER A 268 -11.71 12.68 1.53
CA SER A 268 -11.10 14.02 1.59
C SER A 268 -9.61 14.03 1.23
N ARG A 269 -9.01 12.88 0.88
CA ARG A 269 -7.58 12.81 0.54
C ARG A 269 -7.27 13.47 -0.81
N PRO A 270 -6.11 14.14 -0.96
CA PRO A 270 -5.65 14.66 -2.24
C PRO A 270 -5.52 13.58 -3.32
N LEU A 271 -6.02 13.85 -4.54
CA LEU A 271 -5.81 12.99 -5.71
C LEU A 271 -4.55 13.34 -6.49
N CYS A 272 -4.17 14.62 -6.46
CA CYS A 272 -2.99 15.18 -7.09
C CYS A 272 -2.12 15.89 -6.05
N PRO A 273 -0.81 16.06 -6.32
CA PRO A 273 0.03 16.97 -5.56
C PRO A 273 -0.61 18.36 -5.49
N LEU A 274 -0.35 19.06 -4.39
CA LEU A 274 -0.72 20.46 -4.25
C LEU A 274 -0.05 21.29 -5.33
N SER A 275 -0.79 22.28 -5.85
CA SER A 275 -0.24 23.31 -6.71
C SER A 275 0.82 24.10 -5.96
N ASN A 276 1.88 24.53 -6.65
CA ASN A 276 2.87 25.46 -6.10
C ASN A 276 2.45 26.93 -6.30
N ASN A 277 1.28 27.19 -6.89
CA ASN A 277 0.74 28.55 -7.03
C ASN A 277 0.07 28.97 -5.73
N ASP A 278 0.47 30.13 -5.22
CA ASP A 278 -0.05 30.68 -3.95
C ASP A 278 -1.54 31.08 -4.01
N ASP A 279 -2.14 31.14 -5.20
CA ASP A 279 -3.57 31.46 -5.39
C ASP A 279 -4.49 30.23 -5.49
N ASP A 280 -3.94 29.00 -5.57
CA ASP A 280 -4.71 27.76 -5.74
C ASP A 280 -4.72 26.91 -4.46
N PHE A 281 -5.62 27.27 -3.53
CA PHE A 281 -5.77 26.58 -2.25
C PHE A 281 -6.63 25.31 -2.30
N GLN A 282 -7.23 24.98 -3.45
CA GLN A 282 -8.20 23.88 -3.54
C GLN A 282 -7.57 22.59 -4.05
N VAL A 283 -7.51 21.60 -3.17
CA VAL A 283 -7.10 20.24 -3.53
C VAL A 283 -8.26 19.48 -4.15
N LEU A 284 -8.04 18.89 -5.31
CA LEU A 284 -8.98 17.93 -5.89
C LEU A 284 -8.97 16.61 -5.09
N THR A 285 -10.13 16.22 -4.59
CA THR A 285 -10.33 15.01 -3.75
C THR A 285 -11.43 14.12 -4.31
N PRO A 286 -11.52 12.83 -3.94
CA PRO A 286 -12.64 11.99 -4.34
C PRO A 286 -14.01 12.59 -3.98
N ALA A 287 -14.12 13.30 -2.87
CA ALA A 287 -15.35 13.98 -2.44
C ALA A 287 -15.90 14.95 -3.49
N HIS A 288 -15.04 15.68 -4.20
CA HIS A 288 -15.45 16.60 -5.26
C HIS A 288 -16.22 15.87 -6.37
N PHE A 289 -15.87 14.63 -6.68
CA PHE A 289 -16.61 13.83 -7.66
C PHE A 289 -17.91 13.23 -7.11
N LEU A 290 -18.00 13.03 -5.79
CA LEU A 290 -19.18 12.44 -5.16
C LEU A 290 -20.30 13.45 -4.87
N ILE A 291 -19.92 14.67 -4.47
CA ILE A 291 -20.86 15.69 -3.99
C ILE A 291 -20.61 17.08 -4.58
N ASN A 292 -19.72 17.21 -5.57
CA ASN A 292 -19.33 18.48 -6.20
C ASN A 292 -18.77 19.54 -5.25
N ARG A 293 -18.25 19.12 -4.09
CA ARG A 293 -17.60 19.99 -3.09
C ARG A 293 -16.72 19.17 -2.13
N SER A 294 -15.92 19.86 -1.32
CA SER A 294 -15.19 19.23 -0.21
C SER A 294 -16.12 18.64 0.86
N LEU A 295 -15.72 17.52 1.44
CA LEU A 295 -16.35 16.96 2.63
C LEU A 295 -15.84 17.70 3.88
N ASN A 296 -16.73 18.42 4.52
CA ASN A 296 -16.47 19.09 5.79
C ASN A 296 -17.23 18.35 6.91
N SER A 297 -16.54 18.03 8.00
CA SER A 297 -17.15 17.50 9.22
C SER A 297 -17.44 18.62 10.20
N LEU A 298 -18.22 18.32 11.25
CA LEU A 298 -18.36 19.22 12.39
C LEU A 298 -16.97 19.50 13.00
N GLU A 299 -16.73 20.75 13.37
CA GLU A 299 -15.54 21.13 14.10
C GLU A 299 -15.66 20.64 15.55
N GLU A 300 -14.72 19.79 15.95
CA GLU A 300 -14.71 19.18 17.28
C GLU A 300 -13.39 19.47 18.00
N PRO A 301 -13.40 19.69 19.33
CA PRO A 301 -12.17 19.91 20.08
C PRO A 301 -11.24 18.69 20.00
N ASN A 302 -9.93 18.92 20.15
CA ASN A 302 -8.96 17.82 20.17
C ASN A 302 -9.06 17.04 21.49
N LEU A 303 -9.61 15.82 21.43
CA LEU A 303 -9.85 14.95 22.58
C LEU A 303 -8.76 13.89 22.78
N THR A 304 -7.72 13.90 21.95
CA THR A 304 -6.68 12.86 21.97
C THR A 304 -5.90 12.81 23.29
N LYS A 305 -5.77 13.94 24.00
CA LYS A 305 -5.11 14.04 25.32
C LYS A 305 -6.07 13.83 26.50
N CYS A 306 -7.39 13.81 26.26
CA CYS A 306 -8.39 13.68 27.32
C CYS A 306 -8.45 12.23 27.84
N LYS A 307 -8.57 12.06 29.17
CA LYS A 307 -8.80 10.75 29.79
C LYS A 307 -10.17 10.20 29.37
N GLU A 308 -10.25 8.91 29.03
CA GLU A 308 -11.49 8.29 28.55
C GLU A 308 -12.62 8.27 29.58
N SER A 309 -12.28 8.29 30.88
CA SER A 309 -13.25 8.39 31.97
C SER A 309 -14.09 9.66 31.92
N ASN A 310 -13.55 10.74 31.35
CA ASN A 310 -14.16 12.06 31.35
C ASN A 310 -14.97 12.33 30.08
N LEU A 311 -14.98 11.39 29.13
CA LEU A 311 -15.62 11.55 27.84
C LEU A 311 -17.00 10.90 27.82
N LYS A 312 -17.99 11.64 27.31
CA LYS A 312 -19.29 11.10 26.91
C LYS A 312 -19.07 10.08 25.78
N LYS A 313 -20.04 9.18 25.56
CA LYS A 313 -19.92 8.11 24.54
C LYS A 313 -19.57 8.65 23.15
N TRP A 314 -20.27 9.68 22.69
CA TRP A 314 -19.99 10.29 21.38
C TRP A 314 -18.59 10.91 21.31
N GLN A 315 -18.10 11.54 22.38
CA GLN A 315 -16.75 12.09 22.47
C GLN A 315 -15.66 11.00 22.42
N LYS A 316 -15.97 9.78 22.89
CA LYS A 316 -15.07 8.63 22.72
C LYS A 316 -14.94 8.24 21.26
N ILE A 317 -16.04 8.25 20.50
CA ILE A 317 -16.03 8.00 19.05
C ILE A 317 -15.18 9.07 18.34
N THR A 318 -15.41 10.35 18.64
CA THR A 318 -14.61 11.46 18.13
C THR A 318 -13.12 11.26 18.41
N LYS A 319 -12.76 10.92 19.66
CA LYS A 319 -11.38 10.61 20.04
C LYS A 319 -10.79 9.45 19.23
N ILE A 320 -11.54 8.36 19.05
CA ILE A 320 -11.13 7.19 18.26
C ILE A 320 -10.79 7.59 16.84
N VAL A 321 -11.63 8.41 16.19
CA VAL A 321 -11.38 8.89 14.82
C VAL A 321 -10.20 9.86 14.76
N GLN A 322 -10.05 10.76 15.73
CA GLN A 322 -8.91 11.68 15.81
C GLN A 322 -7.55 10.96 15.99
N LEU A 323 -7.54 9.77 16.61
CA LEU A 323 -6.33 8.97 16.75
C LEU A 323 -5.81 8.41 15.42
N MET A 324 -6.62 8.41 14.36
CA MET A 324 -6.23 7.90 13.05
C MET A 324 -4.98 8.59 12.46
N TRP A 325 -4.77 9.87 12.78
CA TRP A 325 -3.70 10.71 12.25
C TRP A 325 -2.39 10.69 13.07
N LYS A 326 -2.35 10.01 14.22
CA LYS A 326 -1.21 10.04 15.14
C LYS A 326 -0.21 8.90 14.95
N PHE A 327 -0.27 8.18 13.84
CA PHE A 327 0.41 6.90 13.68
C PHE A 327 1.30 6.79 12.45
#